data_AF-A0A2V7WRZ7-F1
#
_entry.id   AF-A0A2V7WRZ7-F1
#
_cell.length_a   1.000
_cell.length_b   1.000
_cell.length_c   1.000
_cell.angle_alpha   90.00
_cell.angle_beta   90.00
_cell.angle_gamma   90.00
#
_symmetry.space_group_name_H-M   'P 1'
#
loop_
_entity.id
_entity.type
_entity.pdbx_description
1 polymer ?
#
loop_
_entity_poly.entity_id
_entity_poly.type
_entity_poly.pdbx_seq_one_letter_code
_entity_poly.pdbx_strand_id
1 'polypeptide(L)'
;MGWVAKTVVIILFIMSGWSIGVMIDRWMAYSAARKQSRAFAPAVAGALRDGRIDEAIKVAERNKKSHLAKVVTAGLMEFKAHQDSPGAIPGETIEASKRALERTEAIVHAELKRGLGGLATIGSTAPFVGLFGTVMGILNAFIGINNSKATGLAAVAGGIAE
;
A
#
# COMPACT_ATOMS: atom_id res chain seq x y z
N MET A 1 25.07 10.50 -24.84
CA MET A 1 23.90 10.73 -23.99
C MET A 1 23.82 12.19 -23.61
N GLY A 2 22.82 12.87 -24.17
CA GLY A 2 22.46 14.22 -23.74
C GLY A 2 22.21 14.25 -22.24
N TRP A 3 22.53 15.38 -21.60
CA TRP A 3 22.39 15.54 -20.15
C TRP A 3 20.97 15.26 -19.66
N VAL A 4 19.97 15.61 -20.49
CA VAL A 4 18.54 15.32 -20.24
C VAL A 4 18.25 13.82 -20.16
N ALA A 5 18.74 13.01 -21.12
CA ALA A 5 18.49 11.56 -21.13
C ALA A 5 19.09 10.88 -19.90
N LYS A 6 20.31 11.25 -19.50
CA LYS A 6 20.94 10.74 -18.26
C LYS A 6 20.10 11.04 -17.03
N THR A 7 19.59 12.27 -16.92
CA THR A 7 18.73 12.69 -15.82
C THR A 7 17.43 11.88 -15.77
N VAL A 8 16.79 11.65 -16.93
CA VAL A 8 15.57 10.83 -17.03
C VAL A 8 15.84 9.40 -16.54
N VAL A 9 16.93 8.77 -16.99
CA VAL A 9 17.31 7.42 -16.57
C VAL A 9 17.54 7.35 -15.06
N ILE A 10 18.23 8.34 -14.48
CA ILE A 10 18.47 8.41 -13.03
C ILE A 10 17.14 8.54 -12.26
N ILE A 11 16.22 9.39 -12.71
CA ILE A 11 14.90 9.55 -12.09
C ILE A 11 14.13 8.22 -12.13
N LEU A 12 14.08 7.56 -13.28
CA LEU A 12 13.41 6.27 -13.43
C LEU A 12 14.04 5.18 -12.55
N PHE A 13 15.37 5.20 -12.40
CA PHE A 13 16.08 4.28 -11.51
C PHE A 13 15.70 4.49 -10.04
N ILE A 14 15.62 5.74 -9.58
CA ILE A 14 15.16 6.09 -8.22
C ILE A 14 13.70 5.67 -8.01
N MET A 15 12.81 5.95 -8.97
CA MET A 15 11.40 5.53 -8.92
C MET A 15 11.27 4.01 -8.83
N SER A 16 12.09 3.27 -9.58
CA SER A 16 12.14 1.80 -9.54
C SER A 16 12.58 1.28 -8.17
N GLY A 17 13.67 1.82 -7.62
CA GLY A 17 14.16 1.44 -6.29
C GLY A 17 13.12 1.68 -5.20
N TRP A 18 12.45 2.84 -5.23
CA TRP A 18 11.39 3.15 -4.26
C TRP A 18 10.17 2.22 -4.43
N SER A 19 9.75 1.98 -5.67
CA SER A 19 8.65 1.05 -5.99
C SER A 19 8.89 -0.35 -5.43
N ILE A 20 10.09 -0.90 -5.64
CA ILE A 20 10.47 -2.22 -5.12
C ILE A 20 10.50 -2.21 -3.59
N GLY A 21 11.03 -1.15 -2.97
CA GLY A 21 11.05 -1.02 -1.51
C GLY A 21 9.65 -1.07 -0.90
N VAL A 22 8.70 -0.32 -1.47
CA VAL A 22 7.30 -0.35 -1.03
C VAL A 22 6.66 -1.71 -1.31
N MET A 23 6.94 -2.32 -2.46
CA MET A 23 6.42 -3.65 -2.81
C MET A 23 6.82 -4.71 -1.79
N ILE A 24 8.10 -4.75 -1.38
CA ILE A 24 8.62 -5.72 -0.41
C ILE A 24 8.00 -5.48 0.97
N ASP A 25 7.97 -4.24 1.45
CA ASP A 25 7.35 -3.87 2.73
C ASP A 25 5.87 -4.29 2.79
N ARG A 26 5.11 -4.00 1.73
CA ARG A 26 3.68 -4.34 1.65
C ARG A 26 3.46 -5.85 1.53
N TRP A 27 4.28 -6.56 0.76
CA TRP A 27 4.22 -8.02 0.68
C TRP A 27 4.39 -8.64 2.07
N MET A 28 5.44 -8.26 2.80
CA MET A 28 5.71 -8.78 4.13
C MET A 28 4.55 -8.49 5.10
N ALA A 29 4.03 -7.26 5.08
CA ALA A 29 2.89 -6.86 5.91
C ALA A 29 1.63 -7.70 5.61
N TYR A 30 1.25 -7.84 4.34
CA TYR A 30 0.07 -8.62 3.94
C TYR A 30 0.24 -10.11 4.21
N SER A 31 1.43 -10.66 3.97
CA SER A 31 1.73 -12.07 4.22
C SER A 31 1.64 -12.40 5.71
N ALA A 32 2.29 -11.60 6.56
CA ALA A 32 2.26 -11.78 8.01
C ALA A 32 0.83 -11.66 8.56
N ALA A 33 0.09 -10.66 8.10
CA ALA A 33 -1.26 -10.46 8.57
C ALA A 33 -2.24 -11.53 8.08
N ARG A 34 -2.12 -11.98 6.83
CA ARG A 34 -2.95 -13.07 6.29
C ARG A 34 -2.72 -14.37 7.05
N LYS A 35 -1.45 -14.68 7.38
CA LYS A 35 -1.10 -15.87 8.18
C LYS A 35 -1.73 -15.83 9.57
N GLN A 36 -1.61 -14.70 10.28
CA GLN A 36 -2.20 -14.56 11.62
C GLN A 36 -3.73 -14.52 11.58
N SER A 37 -4.34 -13.82 10.63
CA SER A 37 -5.80 -13.78 10.47
C SER A 37 -6.41 -15.15 10.22
N ARG A 38 -5.74 -16.00 9.43
CA ARG A 38 -6.21 -17.37 9.16
C ARG A 38 -6.15 -18.28 10.40
N ALA A 39 -5.18 -18.05 11.30
CA ALA A 39 -5.11 -18.77 12.58
C ALA A 39 -6.09 -18.20 13.62
N PHE A 40 -6.32 -16.88 13.58
CA PHE A 40 -7.19 -16.17 14.52
C PHE A 40 -8.68 -16.47 14.30
N ALA A 41 -9.14 -16.48 13.03
CA ALA A 41 -10.56 -16.65 12.70
C ALA A 41 -11.24 -17.88 13.34
N PRO A 42 -10.69 -19.11 13.28
CA PRO A 42 -11.31 -20.26 13.94
C PRO A 42 -11.22 -20.19 15.48
N ALA A 43 -10.12 -19.65 16.02
CA ALA A 43 -9.90 -19.55 17.46
C ALA A 43 -10.87 -18.57 18.12
N VAL A 44 -11.12 -17.41 17.49
CA VAL A 44 -12.08 -16.43 17.99
C VAL A 44 -13.53 -16.91 17.81
N ALA A 45 -13.84 -17.61 16.72
CA ALA A 45 -15.18 -18.15 16.49
C ALA A 45 -15.58 -19.18 17.58
N GLY A 46 -14.64 -20.02 18.01
CA GLY A 46 -14.85 -20.94 19.14
C GLY A 46 -15.12 -20.20 20.45
N ALA A 47 -14.26 -19.24 20.81
CA ALA A 47 -14.41 -18.47 22.04
C ALA A 47 -15.73 -17.66 22.08
N LEU A 48 -16.13 -17.06 20.96
CA LEU A 48 -17.39 -16.30 20.85
C LEU A 48 -18.63 -17.19 20.92
N ARG A 49 -18.58 -18.41 20.34
CA ARG A 49 -19.68 -19.38 20.43
C ARG A 49 -19.98 -19.81 21.87
N ASP A 50 -18.93 -19.89 22.69
CA ASP A 50 -19.04 -20.26 24.11
C ASP A 50 -19.30 -19.04 25.02
N GLY A 51 -19.50 -17.84 24.46
CA GLY A 51 -19.72 -16.61 25.22
C GLY A 51 -18.49 -16.09 25.99
N ARG A 52 -17.29 -16.64 25.72
CA ARG A 52 -16.05 -16.31 26.43
C ARG A 52 -15.34 -15.10 25.81
N ILE A 53 -15.89 -13.90 26.04
CA ILE A 53 -15.40 -12.63 25.49
C ILE A 53 -13.97 -12.32 25.96
N ASP A 54 -13.65 -12.57 27.23
CA ASP A 54 -12.30 -12.38 27.78
C ASP A 54 -11.24 -13.23 27.09
N GLU A 55 -11.60 -14.45 26.72
CA GLU A 55 -10.71 -15.35 25.99
C GLU A 55 -10.53 -14.91 24.54
N ALA A 56 -11.61 -14.45 23.89
CA ALA A 56 -11.54 -13.88 22.55
C ALA A 56 -10.60 -12.66 22.50
N ILE A 57 -10.65 -11.77 23.51
CA ILE A 57 -9.73 -10.64 23.64
C ILE A 57 -8.29 -11.13 23.83
N LYS A 58 -8.03 -12.08 24.74
CA LYS A 58 -6.69 -12.65 24.97
C LYS A 58 -6.10 -13.32 23.73
N VAL A 59 -6.91 -14.07 22.97
CA VAL A 59 -6.48 -14.72 21.72
C VAL A 59 -6.11 -13.68 20.66
N ALA A 60 -6.82 -12.56 20.62
CA ALA A 60 -6.53 -11.47 19.71
C ALA A 60 -5.27 -10.70 20.10
N GLU A 61 -5.01 -10.48 21.40
CA GLU A 61 -3.77 -9.87 21.89
C GLU A 61 -2.52 -10.67 21.52
N ARG A 62 -2.64 -12.00 21.37
CA ARG A 62 -1.56 -12.87 20.88
C ARG A 62 -1.30 -12.71 19.37
N ASN A 63 -2.26 -12.18 18.62
CA ASN A 63 -2.23 -12.05 17.16
C ASN A 63 -2.20 -10.58 16.70
N LYS A 64 -1.31 -9.76 17.27
CA LYS A 64 -1.25 -8.29 17.03
C LYS A 64 -1.03 -7.87 15.57
N LYS A 65 -0.52 -8.75 14.69
CA LYS A 65 -0.34 -8.45 13.26
C LYS A 65 -1.57 -8.84 12.43
N SER A 66 -2.56 -9.51 13.00
CA SER A 66 -3.82 -9.80 12.32
C SER A 66 -4.71 -8.57 12.29
N HIS A 67 -5.11 -8.17 11.08
CA HIS A 67 -6.12 -7.14 10.87
C HIS A 67 -7.48 -7.53 11.48
N LEU A 68 -7.86 -8.81 11.38
CA LEU A 68 -9.08 -9.31 11.99
C LEU A 68 -9.02 -9.22 13.52
N ALA A 69 -7.88 -9.58 14.12
CA ALA A 69 -7.70 -9.46 15.56
C ALA A 69 -7.87 -8.01 16.03
N LYS A 70 -7.23 -7.04 15.36
CA LYS A 70 -7.33 -5.61 15.69
C LYS A 70 -8.79 -5.11 15.68
N VAL A 71 -9.53 -5.42 14.61
CA VAL A 71 -10.93 -4.97 14.46
C VAL A 71 -11.81 -5.64 15.51
N VAL A 72 -11.74 -6.97 15.63
CA VAL A 72 -12.58 -7.73 16.57
C VAL A 72 -12.29 -7.33 18.02
N THR A 73 -11.05 -7.07 18.41
CA THR A 73 -10.75 -6.59 19.77
C THR A 73 -11.39 -5.27 20.10
N ALA A 74 -11.40 -4.32 19.15
CA ALA A 74 -11.98 -3.01 19.39
C ALA A 74 -13.49 -3.12 19.64
N GLY A 75 -14.19 -3.95 18.87
CA GLY A 75 -15.61 -4.22 19.09
C GLY A 75 -15.88 -4.94 20.41
N LEU A 76 -15.09 -5.97 20.74
CA LEU A 76 -15.28 -6.74 21.98
C LEU A 76 -14.94 -5.96 23.25
N MET A 77 -13.92 -5.09 23.20
CA MET A 77 -13.58 -4.20 24.32
C MET A 77 -14.70 -3.20 24.58
N GLU A 78 -15.27 -2.61 23.53
CA GLU A 78 -16.39 -1.67 23.64
C GLU A 78 -17.66 -2.35 24.18
N PHE A 79 -17.94 -3.56 23.68
CA PHE A 79 -19.06 -4.38 24.13
C PHE A 79 -18.95 -4.70 25.62
N LYS A 80 -17.76 -5.12 26.07
CA LYS A 80 -17.50 -5.44 27.48
C LYS A 80 -17.63 -4.19 28.37
N ALA A 81 -17.04 -3.07 27.96
CA ALA A 81 -17.08 -1.82 28.73
C ALA A 81 -18.52 -1.31 28.96
N HIS A 82 -19.38 -1.45 27.95
CA HIS A 82 -20.80 -1.08 28.06
C HIS A 82 -21.62 -2.13 28.84
N GLN A 83 -21.30 -3.42 28.73
CA GLN A 83 -21.96 -4.47 29.51
C GLN A 83 -21.71 -4.33 31.02
N ASP A 84 -20.51 -3.91 31.42
CA ASP A 84 -20.13 -3.71 32.82
C ASP A 84 -20.65 -2.38 33.42
N SER A 85 -21.30 -1.53 32.61
CA SER A 85 -21.81 -0.22 33.04
C SER A 85 -23.21 -0.33 33.68
N PRO A 86 -23.43 0.17 34.91
CA PRO A 86 -24.74 0.15 35.56
C PRO A 86 -25.72 1.10 34.83
N GLY A 87 -26.71 0.53 34.14
CA GLY A 87 -27.69 1.27 33.33
C GLY A 87 -27.63 0.99 31.82
N ALA A 88 -26.83 0.03 31.39
CA ALA A 88 -26.66 -0.32 29.98
C ALA A 88 -27.99 -0.69 29.28
N ILE A 89 -28.34 0.07 28.25
CA ILE A 89 -29.42 -0.30 27.33
C ILE A 89 -28.83 -1.27 26.29
N PRO A 90 -29.39 -2.48 26.13
CA PRO A 90 -28.84 -3.49 25.21
C PRO A 90 -28.67 -2.99 23.77
N GLY A 91 -29.57 -2.11 23.30
CA GLY A 91 -29.49 -1.50 21.97
C GLY A 91 -28.30 -0.56 21.79
N GLU A 92 -28.01 0.29 22.78
CA GLU A 92 -26.88 1.24 22.73
C GLU A 92 -25.53 0.53 22.80
N THR A 93 -25.46 -0.59 23.55
CA THR A 93 -24.25 -1.41 23.68
C THR A 93 -23.82 -2.02 22.33
N ILE A 94 -24.78 -2.56 21.58
CA ILE A 94 -24.53 -3.12 20.24
C ILE A 94 -24.13 -2.02 19.27
N GLU A 95 -24.80 -0.86 19.33
CA GLU A 95 -24.50 0.26 18.44
C GLU A 95 -23.11 0.86 18.70
N ALA A 96 -22.72 1.04 19.97
CA ALA A 96 -21.38 1.48 20.34
C ALA A 96 -20.30 0.51 19.84
N SER A 97 -20.51 -0.79 20.04
CA SER A 97 -19.60 -1.84 19.56
C SER A 97 -19.48 -1.84 18.04
N LYS A 98 -20.59 -1.66 17.32
CA LYS A 98 -20.61 -1.53 15.85
C LYS A 98 -19.81 -0.31 15.39
N ARG A 99 -20.00 0.86 16.01
CA ARG A 99 -19.23 2.07 15.70
C ARG A 99 -17.73 1.86 15.95
N ALA A 100 -17.35 1.17 17.03
CA ALA A 100 -15.96 0.86 17.33
C ALA A 100 -15.34 -0.08 16.27
N LEU A 101 -16.10 -1.07 15.78
CA LEU A 101 -15.71 -1.94 14.67
C LEU A 101 -15.48 -1.14 13.40
N GLU A 102 -16.47 -0.35 12.95
CA GLU A 102 -16.40 0.45 11.73
C GLU A 102 -15.22 1.45 11.75
N ARG A 103 -15.00 2.11 12.89
CA ARG A 103 -13.85 3.01 13.08
C ARG A 103 -12.53 2.29 12.93
N THR A 104 -12.40 1.12 13.58
CA THR A 104 -11.14 0.36 13.58
C THR A 104 -10.89 -0.28 12.22
N GLU A 105 -11.95 -0.75 11.56
CA GLU A 105 -11.92 -1.21 10.17
C GLU A 105 -11.38 -0.11 9.25
N ALA A 106 -11.90 1.12 9.34
CA ALA A 106 -11.43 2.24 8.53
C ALA A 106 -9.94 2.54 8.75
N ILE A 107 -9.47 2.52 10.01
CA ILE A 107 -8.05 2.72 10.36
C ILE A 107 -7.19 1.61 9.76
N VAL A 108 -7.59 0.35 9.96
CA VAL A 108 -6.86 -0.81 9.45
C VAL A 108 -6.81 -0.81 7.91
N HIS A 109 -7.90 -0.42 7.24
CA HIS A 109 -7.91 -0.23 5.80
C HIS A 109 -6.96 0.87 5.34
N ALA A 110 -6.88 1.99 6.07
CA ALA A 110 -5.92 3.06 5.77
C ALA A 110 -4.47 2.58 5.96
N GLU A 111 -4.16 1.84 7.03
CA GLU A 111 -2.84 1.23 7.26
C GLU A 111 -2.44 0.28 6.13
N LEU A 112 -3.39 -0.54 5.67
CA LEU A 112 -3.21 -1.47 4.56
C LEU A 112 -2.94 -0.75 3.24
N LYS A 113 -3.62 0.39 2.99
CA LYS A 113 -3.45 1.19 1.77
C LYS A 113 -2.16 2.03 1.74
N ARG A 114 -1.46 2.17 2.88
CA ARG A 114 -0.24 2.99 2.98
C ARG A 114 0.79 2.58 1.92
N GLY A 115 1.28 3.54 1.14
CA GLY A 115 2.29 3.32 0.10
C GLY A 115 1.74 2.89 -1.26
N LEU A 116 0.52 2.33 -1.33
CA LEU A 116 -0.09 1.95 -2.62
C LEU A 116 -0.36 3.14 -3.52
N GLY A 117 -0.71 4.30 -2.94
CA GLY A 117 -0.91 5.54 -3.70
C GLY A 117 0.35 5.96 -4.46
N GLY A 118 1.52 5.90 -3.82
CA GLY A 118 2.79 6.22 -4.47
C GLY A 118 3.15 5.24 -5.58
N LEU A 119 2.92 3.93 -5.37
CA LEU A 119 3.05 2.91 -6.42
C LEU A 119 2.13 3.19 -7.62
N ALA A 120 0.88 3.58 -7.36
CA ALA A 120 -0.07 3.92 -8.43
C ALA A 120 0.39 5.14 -9.23
N THR A 121 0.88 6.18 -8.54
CA THR A 121 1.44 7.37 -9.19
C THR A 121 2.70 7.04 -10.00
N ILE A 122 3.62 6.25 -9.47
CA ILE A 122 4.83 5.82 -10.19
C ILE A 122 4.44 5.01 -11.43
N GLY A 123 3.52 4.05 -11.28
CA GLY A 123 3.06 3.20 -12.37
C GLY A 123 2.37 3.99 -13.49
N SER A 124 1.63 5.05 -13.16
CA SER A 124 0.97 5.90 -14.18
C SER A 124 1.90 6.95 -14.80
N THR A 125 2.85 7.50 -14.05
CA THR A 125 3.69 8.62 -14.51
C THR A 125 5.01 8.20 -15.16
N ALA A 126 5.60 7.06 -14.76
CA ALA A 126 6.88 6.60 -15.29
C ALA A 126 6.92 6.43 -16.83
N PRO A 127 5.88 5.92 -17.51
CA PRO A 127 5.88 5.83 -18.97
C PRO A 127 5.98 7.19 -19.66
N PHE A 128 5.36 8.23 -19.09
CA PHE A 128 5.42 9.59 -19.62
C PHE A 128 6.80 10.23 -19.40
N VAL A 129 7.44 9.95 -18.27
CA VAL A 129 8.82 10.38 -17.99
C VAL A 129 9.79 9.73 -18.99
N GLY A 130 9.61 8.44 -19.30
CA GLY A 130 10.37 7.75 -20.34
C GLY A 130 10.13 8.34 -21.74
N LEU A 131 8.87 8.56 -22.11
CA LEU A 131 8.49 9.18 -23.39
C LEU A 131 9.08 10.59 -23.54
N PHE A 132 9.12 11.37 -22.46
CA PHE A 132 9.78 12.67 -22.47
C PHE A 132 11.27 12.56 -22.81
N GLY A 133 11.96 11.56 -22.25
CA GLY A 133 13.36 11.27 -22.55
C GLY A 133 13.59 10.97 -24.03
N THR A 134 12.76 10.10 -24.62
CA THR A 134 12.89 9.72 -26.05
C THR A 134 12.62 10.90 -26.98
N VAL A 135 11.59 11.71 -26.70
CA VAL A 135 11.28 12.92 -27.47
C VAL A 135 12.45 13.90 -27.43
N MET A 136 13.05 14.12 -26.26
CA MET A 136 14.23 14.99 -26.12
C MET A 136 15.47 14.43 -26.84
N GLY A 137 15.68 13.11 -26.81
CA GLY A 137 16.75 12.46 -27.57
C GLY A 137 16.62 12.69 -29.08
N ILE A 138 15.41 12.46 -29.61
CA ILE A 138 15.08 12.69 -31.02
C ILE A 138 15.28 14.16 -31.41
N LEU A 139 14.78 15.11 -30.61
CA LEU A 139 14.97 16.55 -30.86
C LEU A 139 16.45 16.93 -30.93
N ASN A 140 17.26 16.46 -29.98
CA ASN A 140 18.70 16.72 -29.98
C ASN A 140 19.40 16.12 -31.20
N ALA A 141 18.98 14.93 -31.67
CA ALA A 141 19.50 14.32 -32.88
C ALA A 141 19.22 15.18 -34.12
N PHE A 142 17.99 15.71 -34.27
CA PHE A 142 17.62 16.59 -35.38
C PHE A 142 18.36 17.94 -35.34
N ILE A 143 18.54 18.54 -34.16
CA ILE A 143 19.35 19.76 -34.00
C ILE A 143 20.81 19.51 -34.41
N GLY A 144 21.35 18.33 -34.05
CA GLY A 144 22.68 17.89 -34.47
C GLY A 144 22.85 17.86 -35.98
N ILE A 145 21.92 17.23 -36.72
CA ILE A 145 21.93 17.22 -38.20
C ILE A 145 21.99 18.64 -38.75
N ASN A 146 21.13 19.52 -38.25
CA ASN A 146 21.02 20.89 -38.76
C ASN A 146 22.33 21.67 -38.59
N ASN A 147 23.01 21.49 -37.45
CA ASN A 147 24.28 22.16 -37.17
C ASN A 147 25.45 21.57 -37.96
N SER A 148 25.52 20.24 -38.08
CA SER A 148 26.62 19.55 -38.75
C SER A 148 26.50 19.55 -40.27
N LYS A 149 25.34 19.93 -40.82
CA LYS A 149 24.98 19.77 -42.25
C LYS A 149 25.24 18.36 -42.79
N ALA A 150 25.36 17.38 -41.90
CA ALA A 150 25.68 16.01 -42.23
C ALA A 150 24.39 15.29 -42.61
N THR A 151 24.33 14.75 -43.83
CA THR A 151 23.18 13.98 -44.31
C THR A 151 23.47 12.49 -44.14
N GLY A 152 22.51 11.75 -43.56
CA GLY A 152 22.59 10.28 -43.46
C GLY A 152 22.12 9.70 -42.13
N LEU A 153 21.58 8.48 -42.17
CA LEU A 153 21.05 7.74 -41.01
C LEU A 153 22.08 7.55 -39.89
N ALA A 154 23.37 7.40 -40.25
CA ALA A 154 24.45 7.24 -39.29
C ALA A 154 24.63 8.45 -38.37
N ALA A 155 24.28 9.66 -38.82
CA ALA A 155 24.42 10.89 -38.04
C ALA A 155 23.38 11.00 -36.90
N VAL A 156 22.27 10.26 -36.96
CA VAL A 156 21.19 10.28 -35.96
C VAL A 156 21.06 8.99 -35.16
N ALA A 157 21.61 7.88 -35.65
CA ALA A 157 21.45 6.57 -35.05
C ALA A 157 21.81 6.54 -33.56
N GLY A 158 22.89 7.23 -33.16
CA GLY A 158 23.31 7.32 -31.77
C GLY A 158 22.31 8.06 -30.86
N GLY A 159 21.74 9.18 -31.32
CA GLY A 159 20.80 9.98 -30.50
C GLY A 159 19.38 9.40 -30.42
N ILE A 160 19.00 8.57 -31.40
CA ILE A 160 17.70 7.87 -31.40
C ILE A 160 17.78 6.56 -30.60
N ALA A 161 18.94 5.91 -30.57
CA ALA A 161 19.15 4.66 -29.83
C ALA A 161 19.39 4.84 -28.33
N GLU A 162 19.77 6.05 -27.90
CA GLU A 162 19.96 6.45 -26.49
C GLU A 162 18.66 6.74 -25.75
#